data_AF-A0A0Q9LC82-F1
#
_entry.id   AF-A0A0Q9LC82-F1
#
_cell.length_a   1.000
_cell.length_b   1.000
_cell.length_c   1.000
_cell.angle_alpha   90.00
_cell.angle_beta   90.00
_cell.angle_gamma   90.00
#
_symmetry.space_group_name_H-M   'P 1'
#
loop_
_entity.id
_entity.type
_entity.pdbx_description
1 polymer ?
#
loop_
_entity_poly.entity_id
_entity_poly.type
_entity_poly.pdbx_seq_one_letter_code
_entity_poly.pdbx_strand_id
1 'polypeptide(L)'
;MDLTVAVIAKECLPGRVKTRMAPPLTPAGAAKLAQLSLTRTLDTVRRLPASHRLLVMEGTPRSQDARGFSVTRQAGGTLDERLAVICDIAVGPLLILGMDTPQFSDLHLAELLRDWSMPAPEHDAWLGPAADGGFWALALLRPRGSLIRGVPMSTHRTAARQLARLSRYRLSTGLLPVLRDMDYFTDALEIAAGIPNTDFAVAVATASTQVGSARLQTQPSPEPHRTGGHT
;
A
#
# COMPACT_ATOMS: atom_id res chain seq x y z
N MET A 1 -7.00 -9.36 22.28
CA MET A 1 -7.90 -8.56 21.41
C MET A 1 -8.33 -9.40 20.24
N ASP A 2 -9.61 -9.33 19.86
CA ASP A 2 -10.17 -10.07 18.72
C ASP A 2 -9.99 -9.31 17.40
N LEU A 3 -8.75 -9.02 17.02
CA LEU A 3 -8.41 -8.13 15.91
C LEU A 3 -8.68 -8.80 14.55
N THR A 4 -9.44 -8.11 13.70
CA THR A 4 -9.51 -8.37 12.26
C THR A 4 -8.50 -7.49 11.54
N VAL A 5 -7.64 -8.09 10.72
CA VAL A 5 -6.75 -7.37 9.78
C VAL A 5 -7.22 -7.64 8.36
N ALA A 6 -7.65 -6.59 7.66
CA ALA A 6 -8.07 -6.64 6.27
C ALA A 6 -7.02 -6.01 5.36
N VAL A 7 -6.61 -6.72 4.32
CA VAL A 7 -5.78 -6.18 3.24
C VAL A 7 -6.67 -6.01 2.00
N ILE A 8 -6.82 -4.78 1.52
CA ILE A 8 -7.49 -4.51 0.25
C ILE A 8 -6.44 -4.47 -0.86
N ALA A 9 -6.64 -5.30 -1.89
CA ALA A 9 -5.65 -5.48 -2.95
C ALA A 9 -6.29 -5.77 -4.30
N LYS A 10 -5.54 -5.48 -5.35
CA LYS A 10 -5.88 -5.77 -6.74
C LYS A 10 -4.86 -6.75 -7.32
N GLU A 11 -5.34 -7.65 -8.17
CA GLU A 11 -4.49 -8.59 -8.88
C GLU A 11 -3.41 -7.85 -9.67
N CYS A 12 -2.15 -8.26 -9.46
CA CYS A 12 -0.97 -7.57 -9.97
C CYS A 12 -0.70 -7.94 -11.43
N LEU A 13 -1.59 -7.49 -12.33
CA LEU A 13 -1.49 -7.74 -13.77
C LEU A 13 -0.76 -6.59 -14.50
N PRO A 14 0.11 -6.91 -15.48
CA PRO A 14 0.75 -5.91 -16.33
C PRO A 14 -0.27 -4.94 -16.95
N GLY A 15 -0.01 -3.63 -16.84
CA GLY A 15 -0.87 -2.59 -17.40
C GLY A 15 -2.18 -2.33 -16.62
N ARG A 16 -2.42 -3.06 -15.51
CA ARG A 16 -3.58 -2.86 -14.64
C ARG A 16 -3.24 -2.24 -13.30
N VAL A 17 -2.03 -2.46 -12.81
CA VAL A 17 -1.50 -1.90 -11.55
C VAL A 17 -0.24 -1.11 -11.82
N LYS A 18 0.01 -0.11 -10.96
CA LYS A 18 1.24 0.70 -10.97
C LYS A 18 1.64 1.21 -12.36
N THR A 19 0.65 1.65 -13.11
CA THR A 19 0.84 2.20 -14.47
C THR A 19 1.73 3.44 -14.46
N ARG A 20 1.75 4.21 -13.36
CA ARG A 20 2.64 5.36 -13.15
C ARG A 20 4.12 4.99 -12.98
N MET A 21 4.45 3.72 -12.74
CA MET A 21 5.83 3.23 -12.74
C MET A 21 6.33 2.86 -14.15
N ALA A 22 5.45 2.88 -15.15
CA ALA A 22 5.73 2.52 -16.54
C ALA A 22 5.34 3.67 -17.48
N PRO A 23 6.29 4.54 -17.92
CA PRO A 23 7.76 4.47 -17.76
C PRO A 23 8.26 4.84 -16.33
N PRO A 24 9.53 4.49 -15.98
CA PRO A 24 10.56 3.89 -16.82
C PRO A 24 10.51 2.37 -16.90
N LEU A 25 9.70 1.70 -16.10
CA LEU A 25 9.58 0.24 -16.14
C LEU A 25 8.74 -0.21 -17.34
N THR A 26 8.87 -1.48 -17.70
CA THR A 26 7.85 -2.14 -18.51
C THR A 26 6.60 -2.39 -17.66
N PRO A 27 5.40 -2.54 -18.25
CA PRO A 27 4.20 -2.92 -17.51
C PRO A 27 4.37 -4.23 -16.71
N ALA A 28 5.17 -5.18 -17.22
CA ALA A 28 5.50 -6.41 -16.52
C ALA A 28 6.42 -6.16 -15.31
N GLY A 29 7.41 -5.27 -15.44
CA GLY A 29 8.27 -4.86 -14.33
C GLY A 29 7.50 -4.17 -13.21
N ALA A 30 6.58 -3.25 -13.55
CA ALA A 30 5.72 -2.58 -12.58
C ALA A 30 4.80 -3.57 -11.84
N ALA A 31 4.17 -4.50 -12.57
CA ALA A 31 3.33 -5.54 -11.97
C ALA A 31 4.13 -6.50 -11.06
N LYS A 32 5.38 -6.81 -11.41
CA LYS A 32 6.27 -7.61 -10.56
C LYS A 32 6.55 -6.92 -9.22
N LEU A 33 6.83 -5.61 -9.24
CA LEU A 33 7.06 -4.84 -8.01
C LEU A 33 5.77 -4.71 -7.18
N ALA A 34 4.62 -4.48 -7.81
CA ALA A 34 3.33 -4.49 -7.13
C ALA A 34 3.05 -5.83 -6.43
N GLN A 35 3.36 -6.95 -7.08
CA GLN A 35 3.21 -8.27 -6.47
C GLN A 35 4.14 -8.47 -5.28
N LEU A 36 5.41 -8.09 -5.39
CA LEU A 36 6.36 -8.18 -4.28
C LEU A 36 5.91 -7.31 -3.10
N SER A 37 5.32 -6.15 -3.40
CA SER A 37 4.73 -5.28 -2.40
C SER A 37 3.59 -5.98 -1.65
N LEU A 38 2.62 -6.51 -2.39
CA LEU A 38 1.50 -7.27 -1.82
C LEU A 38 1.99 -8.46 -0.99
N THR A 39 2.88 -9.29 -1.52
CA THR A 39 3.39 -10.47 -0.81
C THR A 39 4.05 -10.09 0.51
N ARG A 40 4.85 -9.02 0.53
CA ARG A 40 5.51 -8.53 1.76
C ARG A 40 4.52 -7.98 2.79
N THR A 41 3.49 -7.25 2.35
CA THR A 41 2.39 -6.79 3.23
C THR A 41 1.69 -7.99 3.86
N LEU A 42 1.33 -9.00 3.06
CA LEU A 42 0.66 -10.21 3.53
C LEU A 42 1.52 -11.01 4.51
N ASP A 43 2.81 -11.16 4.24
CA ASP A 43 3.75 -11.83 5.16
C ASP A 43 3.83 -11.12 6.50
N THR A 44 3.81 -9.78 6.48
CA THR A 44 3.79 -8.98 7.71
C THR A 44 2.49 -9.19 8.48
N VAL A 45 1.34 -9.15 7.79
CA VAL A 45 0.02 -9.40 8.42
C VAL A 45 -0.09 -10.81 9.01
N ARG A 46 0.55 -11.82 8.40
CA ARG A 46 0.60 -13.18 8.97
C ARG A 46 1.26 -13.23 10.34
N ARG A 47 2.25 -12.37 10.60
CA ARG A 47 2.98 -12.30 11.88
C ARG A 47 2.27 -11.47 12.95
N LEU A 48 1.28 -10.67 12.58
CA LEU A 48 0.52 -9.87 13.55
C LEU A 48 -0.37 -10.74 14.44
N PRO A 49 -0.66 -10.32 15.70
CA PRO A 49 -1.57 -11.01 16.60
C PRO A 49 -3.04 -10.74 16.21
N ALA A 50 -3.46 -11.27 15.06
CA ALA A 50 -4.81 -11.13 14.53
C ALA A 50 -5.61 -12.45 14.66
N SER A 51 -6.84 -12.34 15.15
CA SER A 51 -7.81 -13.45 15.17
C SER A 51 -8.31 -13.76 13.76
N HIS A 52 -8.56 -12.70 12.99
CA HIS A 52 -9.09 -12.81 11.63
C HIS A 52 -8.19 -12.07 10.65
N ARG A 53 -7.90 -12.72 9.52
CA ARG A 53 -7.12 -12.15 8.43
C ARG A 53 -7.96 -12.22 7.17
N LEU A 54 -8.33 -11.06 6.64
CA LEU A 54 -9.18 -10.93 5.46
C LEU A 54 -8.37 -10.37 4.30
N LEU A 55 -8.43 -11.04 3.15
CA LEU A 55 -7.85 -10.56 1.91
C LEU A 55 -9.00 -10.18 0.97
N VAL A 56 -9.16 -8.88 0.72
CA VAL A 56 -10.26 -8.30 -0.07
C VAL A 56 -9.73 -7.99 -1.47
N MET A 57 -10.03 -8.86 -2.43
CA MET A 57 -9.40 -8.89 -3.75
C MET A 57 -10.28 -8.33 -4.87
N GLU A 58 -9.71 -7.45 -5.68
CA GLU A 58 -10.15 -7.20 -7.06
C GLU A 58 -9.34 -8.11 -8.00
N GLY A 59 -9.97 -9.12 -8.58
CA GLY A 59 -9.30 -10.17 -9.37
C GLY A 59 -8.98 -11.40 -8.52
N THR A 60 -8.06 -12.24 -9.01
CA THR A 60 -7.73 -13.53 -8.36
C THR A 60 -6.38 -13.45 -7.67
N PRO A 61 -6.29 -13.69 -6.35
CA PRO A 61 -4.99 -13.75 -5.67
C PRO A 61 -4.23 -15.02 -6.07
N ARG A 62 -2.90 -15.00 -5.97
CA ARG A 62 -2.11 -16.24 -6.06
C ARG A 62 -2.41 -17.13 -4.85
N SER A 63 -2.27 -18.44 -5.02
CA SER A 63 -2.47 -19.41 -3.92
C SER A 63 -1.59 -19.10 -2.69
N GLN A 64 -0.36 -18.63 -2.92
CA GLN A 64 0.54 -18.18 -1.86
C GLN A 64 0.03 -16.93 -1.11
N ASP A 65 -0.64 -16.02 -1.81
CA ASP A 65 -1.16 -14.77 -1.23
C ASP A 65 -2.40 -15.08 -0.37
N ALA A 66 -3.25 -16.00 -0.83
CA ALA A 66 -4.43 -16.46 -0.09
C ALA A 66 -4.11 -17.28 1.17
N ARG A 67 -2.90 -17.85 1.29
CA ARG A 67 -2.55 -18.73 2.41
C ARG A 67 -2.67 -18.00 3.75
N GLY A 68 -3.49 -18.53 4.65
CA GLY A 68 -3.72 -17.98 5.99
C GLY A 68 -4.68 -16.78 6.03
N PHE A 69 -5.38 -16.50 4.92
CA PHE A 69 -6.41 -15.47 4.82
C PHE A 69 -7.74 -16.08 4.42
N SER A 70 -8.83 -15.54 4.96
CA SER A 70 -10.13 -15.63 4.31
C SER A 70 -10.11 -14.68 3.12
N VAL A 71 -10.42 -15.18 1.92
CA VAL A 71 -10.44 -14.35 0.71
C VAL A 71 -11.86 -13.96 0.38
N THR A 72 -12.11 -12.68 0.13
CA THR A 72 -13.38 -12.17 -0.38
C THR A 72 -13.17 -11.26 -1.57
N ARG A 73 -14.18 -11.12 -2.41
CA ARG A 73 -14.14 -10.19 -3.54
C ARG A 73 -14.37 -8.76 -3.05
N GLN A 74 -13.65 -7.80 -3.63
CA GLN A 74 -13.98 -6.39 -3.44
C GLN A 74 -15.41 -6.11 -3.91
N ALA A 75 -16.14 -5.32 -3.12
CA ALA A 75 -17.44 -4.80 -3.51
C ALA A 75 -17.32 -3.90 -4.76
N GLY A 76 -18.46 -3.68 -5.43
CA GLY A 76 -18.55 -2.62 -6.44
C GLY A 76 -18.43 -1.23 -5.82
N GLY A 77 -18.37 -0.21 -6.67
CA GLY A 77 -18.38 1.18 -6.23
C GLY A 77 -16.99 1.81 -6.09
N THR A 78 -16.97 3.01 -5.51
CA THR A 78 -15.76 3.79 -5.25
C THR A 78 -14.95 3.21 -4.09
N LEU A 79 -13.68 3.62 -3.94
CA LEU A 79 -12.80 3.03 -2.91
C LEU A 79 -13.36 3.22 -1.48
N ASP A 80 -13.97 4.35 -1.16
CA ASP A 80 -14.59 4.59 0.13
C ASP A 80 -15.80 3.67 0.38
N GLU A 81 -16.58 3.35 -0.65
CA GLU A 81 -17.69 2.40 -0.55
C GLU A 81 -17.17 0.98 -0.30
N ARG A 82 -16.10 0.58 -0.99
CA ARG A 82 -15.44 -0.72 -0.77
C ARG A 82 -14.89 -0.84 0.63
N LEU A 83 -14.16 0.18 1.11
CA LEU A 83 -13.64 0.21 2.48
C LEU A 83 -14.77 0.22 3.51
N ALA A 84 -15.88 0.90 3.22
CA ALA A 84 -17.05 0.89 4.08
C ALA A 84 -17.67 -0.50 4.21
N VAL A 85 -17.76 -1.28 3.12
CA VAL A 85 -18.22 -2.67 3.17
C VAL A 85 -17.30 -3.52 4.05
N ILE A 86 -15.97 -3.35 3.96
CA ILE A 86 -15.02 -4.05 4.85
C ILE A 86 -15.32 -3.73 6.32
N CYS A 87 -15.61 -2.46 6.63
CA CYS A 87 -15.99 -2.06 7.98
C CYS A 87 -17.30 -2.72 8.44
N ASP A 88 -18.29 -2.78 7.55
CA ASP A 88 -19.62 -3.31 7.85
C ASP A 88 -19.62 -4.84 8.07
N ILE A 89 -18.67 -5.59 7.49
CA ILE A 89 -18.55 -7.05 7.63
C ILE A 89 -17.51 -7.51 8.66
N ALA A 90 -16.68 -6.60 9.18
CA ALA A 90 -15.63 -6.97 10.11
C ALA A 90 -16.19 -7.40 11.46
N VAL A 91 -15.53 -8.38 12.08
CA VAL A 91 -15.83 -8.83 13.45
C VAL A 91 -14.77 -8.25 14.38
N GLY A 92 -15.21 -7.65 15.48
CA GLY A 92 -14.31 -7.00 16.44
C GLY A 92 -13.61 -5.75 15.89
N PRO A 93 -12.52 -5.31 16.55
CA PRO A 93 -11.67 -4.24 16.05
C PRO A 93 -11.10 -4.56 14.67
N LEU A 94 -11.00 -3.56 13.81
CA LEU A 94 -10.55 -3.71 12.43
C LEU A 94 -9.32 -2.85 12.16
N LEU A 95 -8.31 -3.43 11.51
CA LEU A 95 -7.22 -2.72 10.85
C LEU A 95 -7.31 -2.99 9.34
N ILE A 96 -7.48 -1.93 8.54
CA ILE A 96 -7.44 -2.00 7.08
C ILE A 96 -6.07 -1.51 6.59
N LEU A 97 -5.46 -2.28 5.69
CA LEU A 97 -4.17 -2.00 5.05
C LEU A 97 -4.31 -2.02 3.52
N GLY A 98 -3.59 -1.11 2.86
CA GLY A 98 -3.38 -1.15 1.41
C GLY A 98 -2.28 -2.14 0.99
N MET A 99 -2.22 -2.44 -0.32
CA MET A 99 -1.20 -3.34 -0.89
C MET A 99 0.13 -2.65 -1.25
N ASP A 100 0.20 -1.33 -1.11
CA ASP A 100 1.21 -0.48 -1.76
C ASP A 100 2.31 0.06 -0.84
N THR A 101 2.35 -0.41 0.40
CA THR A 101 3.25 0.11 1.45
C THR A 101 4.17 -1.00 1.98
N PRO A 102 5.09 -1.55 1.17
CA PRO A 102 5.83 -2.77 1.51
C PRO A 102 6.88 -2.60 2.62
N GLN A 103 7.23 -1.37 2.97
CA GLN A 103 8.06 -1.03 4.13
C GLN A 103 7.29 -1.11 5.47
N PHE A 104 5.98 -1.30 5.42
CA PHE A 104 5.15 -1.58 6.59
C PHE A 104 5.73 -2.75 7.41
N SER A 105 5.67 -2.61 8.74
CA SER A 105 6.12 -3.60 9.71
C SER A 105 5.27 -3.52 10.98
N ASP A 106 5.36 -4.53 11.83
CA ASP A 106 4.76 -4.58 13.16
C ASP A 106 5.20 -3.42 14.07
N LEU A 107 6.44 -2.95 13.94
CA LEU A 107 6.93 -1.77 14.67
C LEU A 107 6.06 -0.53 14.43
N HIS A 108 5.55 -0.35 13.22
CA HIS A 108 4.69 0.79 12.88
C HIS A 108 3.30 0.69 13.54
N LEU A 109 2.90 -0.48 14.05
CA LEU A 109 1.64 -0.70 14.75
C LEU A 109 1.81 -0.87 16.26
N ALA A 110 3.04 -0.77 16.78
CA ALA A 110 3.33 -1.11 18.17
C ALA A 110 2.48 -0.30 19.16
N GLU A 111 2.24 0.99 18.88
CA GLU A 111 1.41 1.84 19.73
C GLU A 111 -0.08 1.46 19.67
N LEU A 112 -0.63 1.26 18.47
CA LEU A 112 -2.00 0.76 18.28
C LEU A 112 -2.22 -0.57 19.01
N LEU A 113 -1.31 -1.53 18.82
CA LEU A 113 -1.45 -2.86 19.40
C LEU A 113 -1.36 -2.81 20.93
N ARG A 114 -0.51 -1.93 21.47
CA ARG A 114 -0.41 -1.69 22.91
C ARG A 114 -1.68 -1.06 23.45
N ASP A 115 -2.15 0.02 22.86
CA ASP A 115 -3.35 0.76 23.25
C ASP A 115 -4.57 -0.17 23.28
N TRP A 116 -4.84 -0.86 22.18
CA TRP A 116 -6.01 -1.74 22.09
C TRP A 116 -5.89 -3.07 22.85
N SER A 117 -4.72 -3.37 23.43
CA SER A 117 -4.57 -4.48 24.38
C SER A 117 -4.96 -4.10 25.80
N MET A 118 -5.15 -2.81 26.10
CA MET A 118 -5.55 -2.34 27.42
C MET A 118 -7.06 -2.58 27.67
N PRO A 119 -7.49 -2.78 28.93
CA PRO A 119 -8.91 -2.89 29.27
C PRO A 119 -9.75 -1.67 28.88
N ALA A 120 -9.12 -0.49 28.88
CA ALA A 120 -9.71 0.78 28.46
C ALA A 120 -8.77 1.47 27.47
N PRO A 121 -8.91 1.20 26.15
CA PRO A 121 -8.13 1.88 25.12
C PRO A 121 -8.37 3.39 25.12
N GLU A 122 -7.32 4.17 24.84
CA GLU A 122 -7.35 5.63 24.76
C GLU A 122 -7.93 6.12 23.42
N HIS A 123 -7.67 5.38 22.33
CA HIS A 123 -8.11 5.76 21.00
C HIS A 123 -9.14 4.78 20.43
N ASP A 124 -10.25 5.35 19.94
CA ASP A 124 -11.27 4.62 19.19
C ASP A 124 -10.83 4.26 17.78
N ALA A 125 -9.87 5.01 17.23
CA ALA A 125 -9.38 4.87 15.88
C ALA A 125 -7.88 5.18 15.79
N TRP A 126 -7.23 4.63 14.78
CA TRP A 126 -5.87 4.98 14.42
C TRP A 126 -5.78 5.22 12.91
N LEU A 127 -5.04 6.24 12.50
CA LEU A 127 -4.79 6.53 11.09
C LEU A 127 -3.30 6.51 10.82
N GLY A 128 -2.87 5.76 9.79
CA GLY A 128 -1.51 5.82 9.25
C GLY A 128 -1.48 6.66 7.98
N PRO A 129 -1.05 7.94 8.03
CA PRO A 129 -1.04 8.79 6.85
C PRO A 129 0.01 8.33 5.85
N ALA A 130 -0.30 8.46 4.56
CA ALA A 130 0.66 8.27 3.49
C ALA A 130 1.26 9.63 3.09
N ALA A 131 2.51 9.64 2.63
CA ALA A 131 3.25 10.85 2.29
C ALA A 131 2.61 11.67 1.13
N ASP A 132 1.76 11.04 0.31
CA ASP A 132 1.04 11.67 -0.79
C ASP A 132 -0.28 12.35 -0.34
N GLY A 133 -0.62 12.25 0.95
CA GLY A 133 -1.86 12.76 1.55
C GLY A 133 -3.01 11.74 1.61
N GLY A 134 -2.78 10.51 1.14
CA GLY A 134 -3.56 9.31 1.41
C GLY A 134 -3.37 8.78 2.83
N PHE A 135 -3.80 7.54 3.06
CA PHE A 135 -3.46 6.77 4.27
C PHE A 135 -3.14 5.33 3.88
N TRP A 136 -2.10 4.77 4.49
CA TRP A 136 -1.70 3.37 4.30
C TRP A 136 -2.43 2.42 5.26
N ALA A 137 -2.92 2.96 6.38
CA ALA A 137 -3.70 2.23 7.38
C ALA A 137 -4.87 3.04 7.94
N LEU A 138 -5.98 2.35 8.19
CA LEU A 138 -7.08 2.83 9.02
C LEU A 138 -7.48 1.73 10.00
N ALA A 139 -7.42 2.02 11.28
CA ALA A 139 -7.89 1.13 12.32
C ALA A 139 -9.10 1.72 13.05
N LEU A 140 -10.12 0.91 13.28
CA LEU A 140 -11.35 1.26 13.98
C LEU A 140 -11.63 0.21 15.06
N LEU A 141 -11.69 0.63 16.33
CA LEU A 141 -12.02 -0.26 17.45
C LEU A 141 -13.46 -0.79 17.33
N ARG A 142 -14.34 0.02 16.76
CA ARG A 142 -15.75 -0.31 16.45
C ARG A 142 -16.04 0.06 15.00
N PRO A 143 -15.70 -0.83 14.03
CA PRO A 143 -15.82 -0.51 12.61
C PRO A 143 -17.28 -0.31 12.20
N ARG A 144 -17.51 0.74 11.42
CA ARG A 144 -18.80 1.06 10.79
C ARG A 144 -18.54 1.78 9.47
N GLY A 145 -19.19 1.36 8.39
CA GLY A 145 -18.95 1.91 7.06
C GLY A 145 -19.23 3.42 6.94
N SER A 146 -20.12 3.95 7.78
CA SER A 146 -20.41 5.40 7.88
C SER A 146 -19.19 6.25 8.30
N LEU A 147 -18.17 5.64 8.89
CA LEU A 147 -16.92 6.30 9.30
C LEU A 147 -15.98 6.59 8.13
N ILE A 148 -16.21 6.01 6.94
CA ILE A 148 -15.36 6.23 5.75
C ILE A 148 -16.16 6.58 4.49
N ARG A 149 -17.40 6.10 4.34
CA ARG A 149 -18.24 6.33 3.15
C ARG A 149 -18.41 7.82 2.85
N GLY A 150 -18.08 8.26 1.63
CA GLY A 150 -18.11 9.65 1.18
C GLY A 150 -16.89 10.49 1.56
N VAL A 151 -15.82 9.89 2.11
CA VAL A 151 -14.53 10.58 2.22
C VAL A 151 -13.88 10.58 0.83
N PRO A 152 -13.45 11.73 0.28
CA PRO A 152 -12.79 11.77 -1.03
C PRO A 152 -11.50 10.94 -1.02
N MET A 153 -11.45 9.92 -1.86
CA MET A 153 -10.31 9.02 -2.00
C MET A 153 -9.35 9.47 -3.10
N SER A 154 -8.10 9.00 -3.06
CA SER A 154 -7.07 9.26 -4.08
C SER A 154 -6.73 10.75 -4.29
N THR A 155 -6.82 11.54 -3.21
CA THR A 155 -6.41 12.96 -3.19
C THR A 155 -5.39 13.23 -2.10
N HIS A 156 -4.61 14.30 -2.23
CA HIS A 156 -3.67 14.76 -1.20
C HIS A 156 -4.33 15.22 0.12
N ARG A 157 -5.67 15.23 0.17
CA ARG A 157 -6.44 15.61 1.37
C ARG A 157 -7.15 14.41 2.00
N THR A 158 -6.97 13.20 1.48
CA THR A 158 -7.74 12.01 1.88
C THR A 158 -7.58 11.74 3.38
N ALA A 159 -6.34 11.67 3.90
CA ALA A 159 -6.11 11.48 5.33
C ALA A 159 -6.70 12.62 6.18
N ALA A 160 -6.49 13.87 5.79
CA ALA A 160 -7.05 15.02 6.52
C ALA A 160 -8.58 14.99 6.56
N ARG A 161 -9.24 14.58 5.46
CA ARG A 161 -10.69 14.40 5.39
C ARG A 161 -11.17 13.21 6.21
N GLN A 162 -10.41 12.12 6.25
CA GLN A 162 -10.69 10.96 7.09
C GLN A 162 -10.59 11.33 8.57
N LEU A 163 -9.54 12.05 9.00
CA LEU A 163 -9.42 12.57 10.38
C LEU A 163 -10.61 13.45 10.75
N ALA A 164 -10.94 14.44 9.90
CA ALA A 164 -12.09 15.30 10.13
C ALA A 164 -13.40 14.50 10.22
N ARG A 165 -13.53 13.41 9.45
CA ARG A 165 -14.67 12.50 9.54
C ARG A 165 -14.72 11.81 10.90
N LEU A 166 -13.63 11.21 11.36
CA LEU A 166 -13.55 10.54 12.67
C LEU A 166 -13.84 11.51 13.82
N SER A 167 -13.29 12.73 13.76
CA SER A 167 -13.57 13.78 14.76
C SER A 167 -15.04 14.20 14.80
N ARG A 168 -15.75 14.24 13.65
CA ARG A 168 -17.20 14.53 13.61
C ARG A 168 -18.04 13.45 14.31
N TYR A 169 -17.54 12.21 14.36
CA TYR A 169 -18.13 11.12 15.15
C TYR A 169 -17.64 11.10 16.60
N ARG A 170 -16.86 12.11 17.03
CA ARG A 170 -16.28 12.24 18.38
C ARG A 170 -15.37 11.09 18.77
N LEU A 171 -14.69 10.50 17.79
CA LEU A 171 -13.74 9.41 18.02
C LEU A 171 -12.36 9.97 18.39
N SER A 172 -11.78 9.47 19.48
CA SER A 172 -10.37 9.71 19.79
C SER A 172 -9.52 8.98 18.75
N THR A 173 -8.61 9.70 18.07
CA THR A 173 -7.84 9.14 16.96
C THR A 173 -6.34 9.29 17.19
N GLY A 174 -5.65 8.16 17.33
CA GLY A 174 -4.18 8.10 17.33
C GLY A 174 -3.61 8.18 15.91
N LEU A 175 -2.35 8.59 15.78
CA LEU A 175 -1.64 8.63 14.50
C LEU A 175 -0.51 7.61 14.48
N LEU A 176 -0.48 6.78 13.45
CA LEU A 176 0.66 5.92 13.15
C LEU A 176 1.73 6.71 12.38
N PRO A 177 2.97 6.21 12.31
CA PRO A 177 4.01 6.84 11.50
C PRO A 177 3.58 7.04 10.04
N VAL A 178 4.05 8.14 9.44
CA VAL A 178 3.83 8.41 8.02
C VAL A 178 4.69 7.45 7.19
N LEU A 179 4.06 6.73 6.27
CA LEU A 179 4.74 5.87 5.30
C LEU A 179 4.51 6.38 3.87
N ARG A 180 5.22 5.78 2.92
CA ARG A 180 5.13 6.13 1.50
C ARG A 180 4.46 5.01 0.73
N ASP A 181 3.44 5.33 -0.05
CA ASP A 181 2.88 4.39 -1.00
C ASP A 181 3.73 4.35 -2.27
N MET A 182 3.94 3.13 -2.79
CA MET A 182 4.75 2.89 -3.97
C MET A 182 3.96 3.23 -5.24
N ASP A 183 3.90 4.48 -5.67
CA ASP A 183 3.13 4.88 -6.86
C ASP A 183 3.99 5.15 -8.10
N TYR A 184 5.16 5.72 -7.89
CA TYR A 184 6.16 6.00 -8.91
C TYR A 184 7.41 5.15 -8.68
N PHE A 185 8.25 5.02 -9.71
CA PHE A 185 9.48 4.24 -9.57
C PHE A 185 10.46 4.88 -8.57
N THR A 186 10.42 6.22 -8.41
CA THR A 186 11.16 6.93 -7.35
C THR A 186 10.74 6.46 -5.95
N ASP A 187 9.44 6.24 -5.74
CA ASP A 187 8.94 5.74 -4.45
C ASP A 187 9.50 4.34 -4.18
N ALA A 188 9.50 3.47 -5.19
CA ALA A 188 10.07 2.12 -5.06
C ALA A 188 11.57 2.15 -4.71
N LEU A 189 12.34 3.08 -5.28
CA LEU A 189 13.76 3.27 -4.96
C LEU A 189 13.96 3.71 -3.51
N GLU A 190 13.20 4.71 -3.06
CA GLU A 190 13.30 5.21 -1.68
C GLU A 190 12.85 4.17 -0.65
N ILE A 191 11.76 3.45 -0.95
CA ILE A 191 11.28 2.33 -0.14
C ILE A 191 12.35 1.25 -0.05
N ALA A 192 12.94 0.83 -1.18
CA ALA A 192 13.97 -0.21 -1.21
C ALA A 192 15.20 0.17 -0.36
N ALA A 193 15.59 1.45 -0.34
CA ALA A 193 16.67 1.95 0.51
C ALA A 193 16.34 1.83 2.01
N GLY A 194 15.07 1.96 2.39
CA GLY A 194 14.61 1.82 3.78
C GLY A 194 14.41 0.37 4.26
N ILE A 195 14.30 -0.58 3.33
CA ILE A 195 14.18 -2.02 3.64
C ILE A 195 15.21 -2.85 2.86
N PRO A 196 16.52 -2.66 3.12
CA PRO A 196 17.58 -3.41 2.46
C PRO A 196 17.48 -4.91 2.78
N ASN A 197 18.07 -5.74 1.92
CA ASN A 197 18.10 -7.21 2.07
C ASN A 197 16.71 -7.87 1.97
N THR A 198 15.85 -7.33 1.12
CA THR A 198 14.51 -7.87 0.85
C THR A 198 14.38 -8.20 -0.63
N ASP A 199 13.54 -9.18 -0.97
CA ASP A 199 13.25 -9.52 -2.38
C ASP A 199 12.73 -8.31 -3.16
N PHE A 200 11.98 -7.43 -2.48
CA PHE A 200 11.54 -6.16 -3.01
C PHE A 200 12.74 -5.26 -3.38
N ALA A 201 13.67 -5.04 -2.45
CA ALA A 201 14.85 -4.20 -2.70
C ALA A 201 15.74 -4.79 -3.82
N VAL A 202 15.93 -6.11 -3.85
CA VAL A 202 16.67 -6.81 -4.92
C VAL A 202 16.00 -6.60 -6.29
N ALA A 203 14.67 -6.70 -6.34
CA ALA A 203 13.92 -6.50 -7.57
C ALA A 203 13.98 -5.04 -8.05
N VAL A 204 13.91 -4.06 -7.14
CA VAL A 204 14.07 -2.64 -7.45
C VAL A 204 15.47 -2.33 -7.98
N ALA A 205 16.52 -2.87 -7.33
CA ALA A 205 17.90 -2.71 -7.80
C ALA A 205 18.09 -3.28 -9.21
N THR A 206 17.57 -4.47 -9.46
CA THR A 206 17.59 -5.11 -10.78
C THR A 206 16.88 -4.26 -11.83
N ALA A 207 15.69 -3.76 -11.51
CA ALA A 207 14.91 -2.90 -12.39
C ALA A 207 15.63 -1.56 -12.68
N SER A 208 16.29 -0.98 -11.68
CA SER A 208 17.09 0.24 -11.83
C SER A 208 18.24 0.05 -12.83
N THR A 209 18.99 -1.05 -12.72
CA THR A 209 20.06 -1.39 -13.67
C THR A 209 19.53 -1.54 -15.09
N GLN A 210 18.39 -2.23 -15.27
CA GLN A 210 17.77 -2.41 -16.58
C GLN A 210 17.32 -1.08 -17.21
N VAL A 211 16.75 -0.18 -16.41
CA VAL A 211 16.39 1.19 -16.85
C VAL A 211 17.63 1.98 -17.25
N GLY A 212 18.71 1.89 -16.48
CA GLY A 212 19.98 2.55 -16.78
C GLY A 212 20.59 2.07 -18.11
N SER A 213 20.66 0.76 -18.32
CA SER A 213 21.15 0.16 -19.56
C SER A 213 20.30 0.53 -20.78
N ALA A 214 18.97 0.56 -20.64
CA ALA A 214 18.09 0.97 -21.72
C ALA A 214 18.29 2.45 -22.11
N ARG A 215 18.51 3.35 -21.14
CA ARG A 215 18.81 4.77 -21.43
C ARG A 215 20.14 4.94 -22.16
N LEU A 216 21.18 4.19 -21.77
CA LEU A 216 22.49 4.22 -22.43
C LEU A 216 22.42 3.73 -23.88
N GLN A 217 21.58 2.73 -24.18
CA GLN A 217 21.38 2.23 -25.55
C GLN A 217 20.59 3.19 -26.45
N THR A 218 19.79 4.09 -25.87
CA THR A 218 18.98 5.08 -26.62
C THR A 218 19.67 6.43 -26.84
N GLN A 219 20.88 6.65 -26.32
CA GLN A 219 21.63 7.87 -26.64
C GLN A 219 22.19 7.79 -28.06
N PRO A 220 21.95 8.79 -28.93
CA PRO A 220 22.52 8.81 -30.27
C PRO A 220 24.05 8.88 -30.19
N SER A 221 24.73 8.02 -30.96
CA SER A 221 26.19 8.10 -31.14
C SER A 221 26.59 9.51 -31.57
N PRO A 222 27.69 10.09 -31.03
CA PRO A 222 28.17 11.37 -31.50
C PRO A 222 28.52 11.24 -32.99
N GLU A 223 27.90 12.05 -33.85
CA GLU A 223 28.21 12.10 -35.27
C GLU A 223 29.72 12.33 -35.46
N PRO A 224 30.39 11.57 -36.35
CA PRO A 224 31.78 11.84 -36.65
C PRO A 224 31.86 13.21 -37.34
N HIS A 225 32.55 14.16 -36.69
CA HIS A 225 32.93 15.44 -37.29
C HIS A 225 33.59 15.17 -38.64
N ARG A 226 32.88 15.47 -39.74
CA ARG A 226 33.49 15.59 -41.06
C ARG A 226 34.40 16.81 -41.03
N THR A 227 35.71 16.57 -40.89
CA THR A 227 36.73 17.55 -41.24
C THR A 227 36.63 17.80 -42.74
N GLY A 228 36.01 18.92 -43.10
CA GLY A 228 35.97 19.43 -44.47
C GLY A 228 37.38 19.78 -44.92
N GLY A 229 37.85 19.12 -45.96
CA GLY A 229 39.05 19.48 -46.70
C GLY A 229 38.67 19.91 -48.12
N HIS A 230 39.46 20.86 -48.64
CA HIS A 230 39.57 21.35 -50.01
C HIS A 230 38.67 22.52 -50.42
N THR A 231 39.26 23.72 -50.41
CA THR A 231 39.64 24.40 -51.66
C THR A 231 41.03 25.02 -51.50
#